data_AF-A0A7X4AKG3-F1
#
_entry.id   AF-A0A7X4AKG3-F1
#
_cell.length_a   1.000
_cell.length_b   1.000
_cell.length_c   1.000
_cell.angle_alpha   90.00
_cell.angle_beta   90.00
_cell.angle_gamma   90.00
#
_symmetry.space_group_name_H-M   'P 1'
#
loop_
_entity.id
_entity.type
_entity.pdbx_description
1 polymer ?
#
loop_
_entity_poly.entity_id
_entity_poly.type
_entity_poly.pdbx_seq_one_letter_code
_entity_poly.pdbx_strand_id
1 'polypeptide(L)'
;MPLIPKVMSTQHPDNASPAPFADDTGVLRGDGEVEEAVDVFALGCDEQMWDSEGKEADNQVVRKLLTGYPDFFQDDIRLGADVALTLRVPNPRVERDMRKSMVEALQSVSSSWDMAEGFYGDGHVAPIQEVILPLTTSAEELSMVEAYYRKVIVGQEDQAVLGGQSVKDWVGEFYPKSIRVIPLIEDMEHLFYCDHIVEEYLQDRDLPYQRVFLARSDPALNYGMVAAELILKVGLLRLHNLEVKLGLPLYPIIGAGSAPFRGHLGPTNVERSLAEYPSAQTFTVQSAFKYDYD
;
A
#
# COMPACT_ATOMS: atom_id res chain seq x y z
N MET A 1 -13.50 10.87 9.21
CA MET A 1 -13.06 10.86 7.79
C MET A 1 -12.02 9.77 7.67
N PRO A 2 -11.95 9.05 6.54
CA PRO A 2 -10.88 8.08 6.32
C PRO A 2 -9.51 8.76 6.36
N LEU A 3 -8.50 8.09 6.93
CA LEU A 3 -7.11 8.54 6.94
C LEU A 3 -6.59 8.56 5.50
N ILE A 4 -6.05 9.70 5.06
CA ILE A 4 -5.34 9.84 3.78
C ILE A 4 -3.89 10.17 4.07
N PRO A 5 -2.99 9.17 4.07
CA PRO A 5 -1.60 9.36 4.46
C PRO A 5 -0.86 10.35 3.57
N LYS A 6 0.13 11.04 4.16
CA LYS A 6 1.02 11.99 3.50
C LYS A 6 2.42 11.43 3.29
N VAL A 7 2.87 10.56 4.20
CA VAL A 7 4.24 10.03 4.27
C VAL A 7 4.18 8.51 4.41
N MET A 8 4.40 7.83 3.28
CA MET A 8 4.42 6.38 3.21
C MET A 8 5.84 5.87 3.33
N SER A 9 6.22 5.30 4.48
CA SER A 9 7.44 4.50 4.58
C SER A 9 7.30 3.23 3.73
N THR A 10 8.39 2.86 3.05
CA THR A 10 8.45 1.66 2.18
C THR A 10 9.68 0.82 2.48
N GLN A 11 9.66 -0.43 2.02
CA GLN A 11 10.71 -1.43 2.26
C GLN A 11 11.64 -1.61 1.04
N HIS A 12 11.85 -0.54 0.28
CA HIS A 12 12.76 -0.59 -0.86
C HIS A 12 14.20 -0.83 -0.39
N PRO A 13 14.96 -1.73 -1.03
CA PRO A 13 16.35 -2.02 -0.65
C PRO A 13 17.33 -1.02 -1.28
N ASP A 14 17.10 0.28 -1.10
CA ASP A 14 17.87 1.34 -1.74
C ASP A 14 18.93 2.01 -0.85
N ASN A 15 18.96 1.64 0.43
CA ASN A 15 19.96 2.10 1.39
C ASN A 15 21.36 1.53 1.10
N ALA A 16 22.39 2.34 1.34
CA ALA A 16 23.79 1.93 1.23
C ALA A 16 24.31 1.30 2.53
N SER A 17 23.88 1.83 3.68
CA SER A 17 24.26 1.35 5.00
C SER A 17 23.23 0.36 5.51
N PRO A 18 23.62 -0.77 6.14
CA PRO A 18 22.65 -1.69 6.74
C PRO A 18 21.70 -0.97 7.70
N ALA A 19 20.41 -1.28 7.61
CA ALA A 19 19.42 -0.75 8.55
C ALA A 19 19.74 -1.22 9.98
N PRO A 20 19.44 -0.42 11.02
CA PRO A 20 19.68 -0.82 12.41
C PRO A 20 19.00 -2.13 12.82
N PHE A 21 17.87 -2.46 12.19
CA PHE A 21 17.06 -3.65 12.45
C PHE A 21 17.38 -4.81 11.49
N ALA A 22 18.43 -4.68 10.68
CA ALA A 22 18.86 -5.74 9.79
C ALA A 22 19.47 -6.91 10.58
N ASP A 23 19.39 -8.11 10.01
CA ASP A 23 20.04 -9.28 10.59
C ASP A 23 21.57 -9.24 10.45
N ASP A 24 22.25 -10.27 10.96
CA ASP A 24 23.72 -10.40 10.88
C ASP A 24 24.29 -10.37 9.45
N THR A 25 23.44 -10.55 8.43
CA THR A 25 23.81 -10.48 7.00
C THR A 25 23.59 -9.09 6.40
N GLY A 26 23.08 -8.14 7.19
CA GLY A 26 22.75 -6.78 6.77
C GLY A 26 21.45 -6.69 5.97
N VAL A 27 20.61 -7.74 6.02
CA VAL A 27 19.32 -7.78 5.33
C VAL A 27 18.20 -7.52 6.32
N LEU A 28 17.34 -6.55 6.02
CA LEU A 28 16.12 -6.29 6.77
C LEU A 28 15.04 -7.29 6.33
N ARG A 29 14.57 -8.12 7.27
CA ARG A 29 13.52 -9.13 7.04
C ARG A 29 12.87 -9.58 8.35
N GLY A 30 11.62 -10.03 8.28
CA GLY A 30 10.95 -10.69 9.40
C GLY A 30 10.71 -9.73 10.57
N ASP A 31 11.16 -10.07 11.77
CA ASP A 31 10.89 -9.27 12.98
C ASP A 31 11.54 -7.87 12.90
N GLY A 32 12.68 -7.74 12.20
CA GLY A 32 13.30 -6.42 11.98
C GLY A 32 12.43 -5.46 11.16
N GLU A 33 11.59 -5.98 10.26
CA GLU A 33 10.63 -5.15 9.50
C GLU A 33 9.45 -4.70 10.37
N VAL A 34 9.11 -5.48 11.39
CA VAL A 34 8.10 -5.11 12.39
C VAL A 34 8.64 -4.01 13.29
N GLU A 35 9.88 -4.15 13.75
CA GLU A 35 10.61 -3.11 14.49
C GLU A 35 10.69 -1.81 13.68
N GLU A 36 11.09 -1.88 12.41
CA GLU A 36 11.11 -0.73 11.49
C GLU A 36 9.74 -0.05 11.43
N ALA A 37 8.66 -0.82 11.27
CA ALA A 37 7.31 -0.26 11.14
C ALA A 37 6.90 0.56 12.36
N VAL A 38 7.25 0.13 13.57
CA VAL A 38 7.02 0.90 14.81
C VAL A 38 7.86 2.17 14.82
N ASP A 39 9.15 2.06 14.50
CA ASP A 39 10.07 3.18 14.49
C ASP A 39 9.64 4.28 13.50
N VAL A 40 9.21 3.92 12.29
CA VAL A 40 8.78 4.93 11.31
C VAL A 40 7.47 5.61 11.69
N PHE A 41 6.55 4.90 12.36
CA PHE A 41 5.35 5.52 12.92
C PHE A 41 5.72 6.50 14.05
N ALA A 42 6.66 6.13 14.93
CA ALA A 42 7.16 7.02 15.97
C ALA A 42 7.89 8.25 15.40
N LEU A 43 8.53 8.13 14.24
CA LEU A 43 9.15 9.23 13.50
C LEU A 43 8.15 10.12 12.74
N GLY A 44 6.87 9.75 12.74
CA GLY A 44 5.78 10.54 12.14
C GLY A 44 5.44 10.19 10.69
N CYS A 45 5.90 9.04 10.18
CA CYS A 45 5.25 8.47 8.99
C CYS A 45 3.82 8.06 9.36
N ASP A 46 2.86 8.36 8.48
CA ASP A 46 1.45 8.03 8.71
C ASP A 46 1.01 6.79 7.92
N GLU A 47 1.94 6.15 7.20
CA GLU A 47 1.71 4.89 6.51
C GLU A 47 2.98 4.06 6.39
N GLN A 48 2.83 2.74 6.56
CA GLN A 48 3.83 1.74 6.19
C GLN A 48 3.29 0.89 5.04
N MET A 49 4.01 0.89 3.92
CA MET A 49 3.79 -0.07 2.85
C MET A 49 4.44 -1.41 3.23
N TRP A 50 3.65 -2.46 3.31
CA TRP A 50 4.13 -3.81 3.57
C TRP A 50 4.31 -4.56 2.26
N ASP A 51 5.55 -4.78 1.87
CA ASP A 51 5.88 -5.30 0.55
C ASP A 51 5.79 -6.82 0.52
N SER A 52 4.69 -7.35 -0.01
CA SER A 52 4.50 -8.78 -0.28
C SER A 52 4.86 -9.16 -1.71
N GLU A 53 5.22 -8.17 -2.52
CA GLU A 53 5.84 -8.34 -3.83
C GLU A 53 7.36 -8.46 -3.68
N GLY A 54 8.00 -9.31 -4.49
CA GLY A 54 9.46 -9.45 -4.50
C GLY A 54 10.12 -10.15 -3.30
N LYS A 55 9.38 -10.51 -2.23
CA LYS A 55 9.90 -11.26 -1.07
C LYS A 55 8.84 -12.12 -0.37
N GLU A 56 9.28 -13.07 0.45
CA GLU A 56 8.40 -13.82 1.38
C GLU A 56 8.00 -12.92 2.55
N ALA A 57 6.94 -12.13 2.36
CA ALA A 57 6.46 -11.21 3.39
C ALA A 57 5.69 -11.91 4.51
N ASP A 58 5.76 -11.32 5.70
CA ASP A 58 5.05 -11.82 6.87
C ASP A 58 3.58 -11.41 6.86
N ASN A 59 2.69 -12.38 6.63
CA ASN A 59 1.24 -12.21 6.67
C ASN A 59 0.68 -12.02 8.10
N GLN A 60 1.50 -12.09 9.14
CA GLN A 60 1.13 -11.88 10.54
C GLN A 60 1.60 -10.52 11.09
N VAL A 61 2.01 -9.58 10.23
CA VAL A 61 2.51 -8.26 10.65
C VAL A 61 1.59 -7.55 11.64
N VAL A 62 0.28 -7.52 11.43
CA VAL A 62 -0.67 -6.87 12.37
C VAL A 62 -0.64 -7.54 13.75
N ARG A 63 -0.58 -8.88 13.80
CA ARG A 63 -0.41 -9.62 15.05
C ARG A 63 0.87 -9.24 15.76
N LYS A 64 1.99 -9.20 15.03
CA LYS A 64 3.29 -8.86 15.62
C LYS A 64 3.34 -7.42 16.13
N LEU A 65 2.78 -6.47 15.38
CA LEU A 65 2.66 -5.08 15.80
C LEU A 65 1.86 -4.95 17.09
N LEU A 66 0.60 -5.44 17.10
CA LEU A 66 -0.30 -5.23 18.23
C LEU A 66 0.11 -6.01 19.49
N THR A 67 0.69 -7.21 19.34
CA THR A 67 1.13 -8.01 20.49
C THR A 67 2.55 -7.73 20.95
N GLY A 68 3.42 -7.25 20.05
CA GLY A 68 4.80 -6.88 20.37
C GLY A 68 4.90 -5.48 20.97
N TYR A 69 4.02 -4.57 20.57
CA TYR A 69 4.04 -3.15 20.97
C TYR A 69 2.67 -2.67 21.45
N PRO A 70 2.05 -3.34 22.44
CA PRO A 70 0.69 -3.05 22.87
C PRO A 70 0.54 -1.60 23.34
N ASP A 71 1.44 -1.10 24.19
CA ASP A 71 1.34 0.25 24.75
C ASP A 71 1.36 1.33 23.64
N PHE A 72 2.23 1.17 22.65
CA PHE A 72 2.33 2.10 21.50
C PHE A 72 1.03 2.14 20.69
N PHE A 73 0.46 0.95 20.39
CA PHE A 73 -0.74 0.87 19.56
C PHE A 73 -2.05 1.11 20.33
N GLN A 74 -2.04 0.97 21.65
CA GLN A 74 -3.19 1.18 22.51
C GLN A 74 -3.33 2.64 22.96
N ASP A 75 -2.23 3.27 23.37
CA ASP A 75 -2.24 4.55 24.07
C ASP A 75 -1.84 5.73 23.19
N ASP A 76 -0.93 5.51 22.23
CA ASP A 76 -0.35 6.61 21.43
C ASP A 76 -0.93 6.70 20.02
N ILE A 77 -0.93 5.59 19.27
CA ILE A 77 -1.24 5.57 17.83
C ILE A 77 -2.07 4.34 17.46
N ARG A 78 -3.26 4.51 16.91
CA ARG A 78 -4.09 3.39 16.48
C ARG A 78 -3.85 2.98 15.02
N LEU A 79 -3.54 1.71 14.81
CA LEU A 79 -3.41 1.12 13.47
C LEU A 79 -4.76 1.09 12.73
N GLY A 80 -4.77 1.61 11.50
CA GLY A 80 -5.95 1.75 10.64
C GLY A 80 -6.76 3.04 10.85
N ALA A 81 -6.53 3.77 11.95
CA ALA A 81 -7.20 5.04 12.25
C ALA A 81 -6.25 6.23 12.20
N ASP A 82 -5.14 6.16 12.94
CA ASP A 82 -4.14 7.23 13.05
C ASP A 82 -2.97 7.00 12.08
N VAL A 83 -2.61 5.73 11.85
CA VAL A 83 -1.61 5.31 10.86
C VAL A 83 -2.14 4.18 9.98
N ALA A 84 -1.67 4.09 8.74
CA ALA A 84 -2.09 3.07 7.79
C ALA A 84 -1.04 1.96 7.62
N LEU A 85 -1.51 0.73 7.48
CA LEU A 85 -0.73 -0.37 6.93
C LEU A 85 -1.34 -0.76 5.58
N THR A 86 -0.55 -0.65 4.53
CA THR A 86 -1.01 -0.88 3.15
C THR A 86 -0.19 -1.99 2.51
N LEU A 87 -0.84 -3.10 2.16
CA LEU A 87 -0.14 -4.24 1.56
C LEU A 87 0.15 -3.96 0.08
N ARG A 88 1.40 -4.06 -0.36
CA ARG A 88 1.74 -4.20 -1.78
C ARG A 88 1.73 -5.69 -2.12
N VAL A 89 0.69 -6.12 -2.81
CA VAL A 89 0.47 -7.54 -3.14
C VAL A 89 1.13 -7.89 -4.49
N PRO A 90 1.49 -9.15 -4.74
CA PRO A 90 1.96 -9.56 -6.07
C PRO A 90 0.90 -9.37 -7.15
N ASN A 91 1.32 -8.99 -8.36
CA ASN A 91 0.45 -8.97 -9.53
C ASN A 91 0.39 -10.37 -10.18
N PRO A 92 -0.74 -11.10 -10.08
CA PRO A 92 -0.83 -12.50 -10.53
C PRO A 92 -0.71 -12.67 -12.06
N ARG A 93 -0.88 -11.59 -12.83
CA ARG A 93 -0.72 -11.58 -14.29
C ARG A 93 0.76 -11.68 -14.67
N VAL A 94 1.61 -10.97 -13.94
CA VAL A 94 3.06 -10.87 -14.21
C VAL A 94 3.84 -11.90 -13.40
N GLU A 95 3.60 -11.96 -12.09
CA GLU A 95 4.35 -12.77 -11.12
C GLU A 95 3.67 -14.13 -10.92
N ARG A 96 3.93 -15.06 -11.84
CA ARG A 96 3.18 -16.32 -11.93
C ARG A 96 3.45 -17.29 -10.77
N ASP A 97 4.65 -17.24 -10.22
CA ASP A 97 5.13 -18.00 -9.07
C ASP A 97 4.56 -17.45 -7.74
N MET A 98 4.31 -16.15 -7.66
CA MET A 98 3.78 -15.47 -6.46
C MET A 98 2.24 -15.43 -6.40
N ARG A 99 1.53 -16.08 -7.33
CA ARG A 99 0.06 -16.09 -7.38
C ARG A 99 -0.62 -16.58 -6.10
N LYS A 100 0.03 -17.47 -5.35
CA LYS A 100 -0.51 -17.98 -4.07
C LYS A 100 -0.16 -17.05 -2.92
N SER A 101 0.98 -16.39 -2.97
CA SER A 101 1.33 -15.31 -2.04
C SER A 101 0.31 -14.15 -2.12
N MET A 102 -0.20 -13.80 -3.30
CA MET A 102 -1.32 -12.84 -3.43
C MET A 102 -2.57 -13.29 -2.67
N VAL A 103 -2.95 -14.56 -2.78
CA VAL A 103 -4.12 -15.12 -2.07
C VAL A 103 -3.89 -15.08 -0.56
N GLU A 104 -2.70 -15.47 -0.11
CA GLU A 104 -2.33 -15.45 1.31
C GLU A 104 -2.32 -14.02 1.87
N ALA A 105 -1.78 -13.05 1.13
CA ALA A 105 -1.76 -11.63 1.51
C ALA A 105 -3.17 -11.04 1.59
N LEU A 106 -4.07 -11.35 0.65
CA LEU A 106 -5.45 -10.88 0.72
C LEU A 106 -6.24 -11.58 1.84
N GLN A 107 -5.97 -12.87 2.09
CA GLN A 107 -6.58 -13.62 3.19
C GLN A 107 -6.14 -13.07 4.55
N SER A 108 -4.89 -12.59 4.65
CA SER A 108 -4.33 -12.05 5.89
C SER A 108 -5.03 -10.78 6.37
N VAL A 109 -5.68 -10.04 5.46
CA VAL A 109 -6.50 -8.86 5.78
C VAL A 109 -7.61 -9.23 6.76
N SER A 110 -8.31 -10.36 6.56
CA SER A 110 -9.37 -10.80 7.47
C SER A 110 -8.84 -11.26 8.83
N SER A 111 -7.76 -12.03 8.86
CA SER A 111 -7.13 -12.40 10.14
C SER A 111 -6.52 -11.21 10.87
N SER A 112 -6.13 -10.16 10.14
CA SER A 112 -5.65 -8.91 10.73
C SER A 112 -6.79 -8.17 11.43
N TRP A 113 -8.00 -8.22 10.89
CA TRP A 113 -9.18 -7.68 11.56
C TRP A 113 -9.49 -8.46 12.84
N ASP A 114 -9.46 -9.80 12.85
CA ASP A 114 -9.68 -10.59 14.08
C ASP A 114 -8.71 -10.19 15.20
N MET A 115 -7.45 -9.95 14.82
CA MET A 115 -6.43 -9.51 15.75
C MET A 115 -6.71 -8.11 16.30
N ALA A 116 -7.05 -7.16 15.42
CA ALA A 116 -7.42 -5.81 15.82
C ALA A 116 -8.69 -5.80 16.68
N GLU A 117 -9.66 -6.64 16.39
CA GLU A 117 -10.88 -6.77 17.17
C GLU A 117 -10.59 -7.33 18.56
N GLY A 118 -9.77 -8.38 18.66
CA GLY A 118 -9.35 -8.91 19.95
C GLY A 118 -8.52 -7.92 20.79
N PHE A 119 -7.81 -7.00 20.14
CA PHE A 119 -6.94 -6.00 20.79
C PHE A 119 -7.71 -4.74 21.20
N TYR A 120 -8.45 -4.13 20.27
CA TYR A 120 -9.18 -2.87 20.48
C TYR A 120 -10.62 -3.06 20.98
N GLY A 121 -11.28 -4.15 20.60
CA GLY A 121 -12.63 -4.52 21.07
C GLY A 121 -13.78 -3.60 20.65
N ASP A 122 -13.63 -2.84 19.56
CA ASP A 122 -14.60 -1.83 19.16
C ASP A 122 -15.19 -2.00 17.75
N GLY A 123 -14.85 -3.07 17.01
CA GLY A 123 -15.59 -3.52 15.82
C GLY A 123 -15.54 -2.63 14.59
N HIS A 124 -14.80 -1.52 14.59
CA HIS A 124 -15.08 -0.44 13.64
C HIS A 124 -13.94 -0.02 12.73
N VAL A 125 -12.68 -0.34 13.07
CA VAL A 125 -11.53 0.08 12.25
C VAL A 125 -10.68 -1.13 11.88
N ALA A 126 -10.71 -1.48 10.59
CA ALA A 126 -9.82 -2.48 10.05
C ALA A 126 -8.37 -1.93 9.96
N PRO A 127 -7.36 -2.68 10.43
CA PRO A 127 -5.96 -2.24 10.39
C PRO A 127 -5.41 -2.15 8.97
N ILE A 128 -5.97 -2.93 8.04
CA ILE A 128 -5.68 -2.91 6.61
C ILE A 128 -6.98 -2.65 5.87
N GLN A 129 -7.02 -1.59 5.07
CA GLN A 129 -8.20 -1.19 4.30
C GLN A 129 -7.90 -1.04 2.81
N GLU A 130 -6.63 -0.94 2.46
CA GLU A 130 -6.15 -0.66 1.11
C GLU A 130 -5.02 -1.62 0.75
N VAL A 131 -4.97 -2.01 -0.51
CA VAL A 131 -3.89 -2.83 -1.07
C VAL A 131 -3.38 -2.19 -2.36
N ILE A 132 -2.07 -2.24 -2.59
CA ILE A 132 -1.41 -1.75 -3.80
C ILE A 132 -1.21 -2.92 -4.76
N LEU A 133 -1.64 -2.75 -6.01
CA LEU A 133 -1.38 -3.70 -7.10
C LEU A 133 -0.26 -3.14 -8.02
N PRO A 134 0.96 -3.70 -8.00
CA PRO A 134 2.06 -3.28 -8.87
C PRO A 134 1.79 -3.65 -10.32
N LEU A 135 2.56 -3.03 -11.23
CA LEU A 135 2.56 -3.31 -12.67
C LEU A 135 1.16 -3.26 -13.28
N THR A 136 0.31 -2.37 -12.75
CA THR A 136 -1.09 -2.27 -13.17
C THR A 136 -1.15 -1.65 -14.56
N THR A 137 -1.77 -2.39 -15.49
CA THR A 137 -1.97 -1.94 -16.88
C THR A 137 -3.43 -1.77 -17.28
N SER A 138 -4.40 -2.21 -16.46
CA SER A 138 -5.83 -2.10 -16.77
C SER A 138 -6.72 -2.04 -15.52
N ALA A 139 -7.94 -1.53 -15.71
CA ALA A 139 -8.98 -1.50 -14.68
C ALA A 139 -9.52 -2.90 -14.34
N GLU A 140 -9.46 -3.83 -15.30
CA GLU A 140 -9.87 -5.22 -15.10
C GLU A 140 -9.02 -5.89 -14.03
N GLU A 141 -7.70 -5.66 -14.03
CA GLU A 141 -6.79 -6.21 -13.01
C GLU A 141 -7.20 -5.77 -11.60
N LEU A 142 -7.43 -4.46 -11.39
CA LEU A 142 -7.89 -3.90 -10.12
C LEU A 142 -9.26 -4.49 -9.71
N SER A 143 -10.18 -4.55 -10.66
CA SER A 143 -11.54 -5.08 -10.43
C SER A 143 -11.50 -6.56 -10.06
N MET A 144 -10.57 -7.34 -10.62
CA MET A 144 -10.39 -8.74 -10.28
C MET A 144 -9.86 -8.93 -8.85
N VAL A 145 -8.93 -8.10 -8.38
CA VAL A 145 -8.44 -8.14 -6.98
C VAL A 145 -9.59 -7.91 -6.01
N GLU A 146 -10.34 -6.82 -6.22
CA GLU A 146 -11.43 -6.45 -5.32
C GLU A 146 -12.59 -7.46 -5.38
N ALA A 147 -12.97 -7.92 -6.57
CA ALA A 147 -14.01 -8.91 -6.73
C ALA A 147 -13.60 -10.25 -6.12
N TYR A 148 -12.33 -10.64 -6.22
CA TYR A 148 -11.81 -11.83 -5.57
C TYR A 148 -11.92 -11.71 -4.05
N TYR A 149 -11.43 -10.61 -3.47
CA TYR A 149 -11.54 -10.38 -2.03
C TYR A 149 -13.00 -10.44 -1.56
N ARG A 150 -13.89 -9.67 -2.19
CA ARG A 150 -15.29 -9.59 -1.77
C ARG A 150 -16.08 -10.88 -2.00
N LYS A 151 -15.94 -11.50 -3.17
CA LYS A 151 -16.78 -12.67 -3.55
C LYS A 151 -16.20 -14.00 -3.07
N VAL A 152 -14.88 -14.10 -2.95
CA VAL A 152 -14.19 -15.36 -2.62
C VAL A 152 -13.68 -15.36 -1.20
N ILE A 153 -12.99 -14.30 -0.74
CA ILE A 153 -12.49 -14.27 0.64
C ILE A 153 -13.63 -14.01 1.61
N VAL A 154 -14.29 -12.86 1.51
CA VAL A 154 -15.43 -12.53 2.38
C VAL A 154 -16.60 -13.49 2.16
N GLY A 155 -16.87 -13.84 0.89
CA GLY A 155 -17.95 -14.78 0.54
C GLY A 155 -17.77 -16.22 1.06
N GLN A 156 -16.62 -16.58 1.63
CA GLN A 156 -16.48 -17.85 2.36
C GLN A 156 -17.45 -17.95 3.52
N GLU A 157 -17.77 -16.82 4.17
CA GLU A 157 -18.53 -16.78 5.42
C GLU A 157 -19.92 -17.42 5.33
N ASP A 158 -20.55 -17.36 4.15
CA ASP A 158 -21.87 -17.95 3.88
C ASP A 158 -21.82 -19.39 3.36
N GLN A 159 -20.64 -19.96 3.14
CA GLN A 159 -20.51 -21.34 2.68
C GLN A 159 -20.84 -22.33 3.81
N ALA A 160 -21.56 -23.40 3.50
CA ALA A 160 -21.83 -24.47 4.46
C ALA A 160 -20.58 -25.33 4.70
N VAL A 161 -20.25 -25.60 5.96
CA VAL A 161 -19.13 -26.47 6.37
C VAL A 161 -19.64 -27.88 6.65
N LEU A 162 -20.36 -28.07 7.77
CA LEU A 162 -20.87 -29.36 8.19
C LEU A 162 -22.08 -29.17 9.13
N GLY A 163 -23.04 -30.10 9.07
CA GLY A 163 -24.15 -30.11 10.03
C GLY A 163 -25.07 -28.89 9.97
N GLY A 164 -25.10 -28.19 8.83
CA GLY A 164 -25.86 -26.94 8.66
C GLY A 164 -25.18 -25.70 9.22
N GLN A 165 -23.97 -25.82 9.79
CA GLN A 165 -23.15 -24.67 10.15
C GLN A 165 -22.49 -24.07 8.90
N SER A 166 -22.53 -22.75 8.80
CA SER A 166 -21.77 -21.98 7.83
C SER A 166 -20.34 -21.72 8.33
N VAL A 167 -19.46 -21.23 7.45
CA VAL A 167 -18.08 -20.86 7.83
C VAL A 167 -18.12 -19.80 8.93
N LYS A 168 -18.99 -18.79 8.82
CA LYS A 168 -19.13 -17.76 9.87
C LYS A 168 -19.53 -18.30 11.22
N ASP A 169 -20.39 -19.32 11.27
CA ASP A 169 -20.80 -19.94 12.53
C ASP A 169 -19.63 -20.65 13.23
N TRP A 170 -18.60 -21.04 12.48
CA TRP A 170 -17.44 -21.76 12.98
C TRP A 170 -16.25 -20.84 13.28
N VAL A 171 -15.87 -19.96 12.34
CA VAL A 171 -14.63 -19.16 12.43
C VAL A 171 -14.87 -17.66 12.56
N GLY A 172 -16.13 -17.20 12.56
CA GLY A 172 -16.47 -15.79 12.63
C GLY A 172 -16.69 -15.13 11.27
N GLU A 173 -17.14 -13.87 11.30
CA GLU A 173 -17.36 -13.06 10.11
C GLU A 173 -16.05 -12.58 9.51
N PHE A 174 -16.03 -12.38 8.18
CA PHE A 174 -14.86 -11.86 7.49
C PHE A 174 -14.99 -10.34 7.35
N TYR A 175 -14.04 -9.59 7.91
CA TYR A 175 -13.97 -8.14 7.80
C TYR A 175 -12.55 -7.67 7.42
N PRO A 176 -12.41 -6.46 6.84
CA PRO A 176 -13.49 -5.61 6.32
C PRO A 176 -14.22 -6.30 5.15
N LYS A 177 -15.50 -5.96 4.93
CA LYS A 177 -16.31 -6.57 3.84
C LYS A 177 -15.85 -6.18 2.44
N SER A 178 -14.98 -5.18 2.34
CA SER A 178 -14.37 -4.70 1.10
C SER A 178 -13.00 -4.09 1.41
N ILE A 179 -12.12 -4.10 0.42
CA ILE A 179 -10.85 -3.38 0.40
C ILE A 179 -10.84 -2.40 -0.78
N ARG A 180 -10.02 -1.35 -0.69
CA ARG A 180 -9.74 -0.47 -1.83
C ARG A 180 -8.45 -0.91 -2.50
N VAL A 181 -8.43 -0.94 -3.83
CA VAL A 181 -7.24 -1.32 -4.60
C VAL A 181 -6.60 -0.06 -5.18
N ILE A 182 -5.33 0.15 -4.84
CA ILE A 182 -4.50 1.26 -5.32
C ILE A 182 -3.70 0.74 -6.53
N PRO A 183 -3.94 1.26 -7.74
CA PRO A 183 -3.07 0.94 -8.86
C PRO A 183 -1.68 1.54 -8.65
N LEU A 184 -0.64 0.72 -8.76
CA LEU A 184 0.73 1.16 -8.97
C LEU A 184 1.07 1.02 -10.46
N ILE A 185 1.25 2.16 -11.12
CA ILE A 185 1.48 2.29 -12.56
C ILE A 185 2.95 2.64 -12.79
N GLU A 186 3.63 1.83 -13.61
CA GLU A 186 5.10 1.80 -13.65
C GLU A 186 5.72 2.00 -15.04
N ASP A 187 4.96 1.77 -16.12
CA ASP A 187 5.45 1.98 -17.48
C ASP A 187 4.92 3.27 -18.11
N MET A 188 5.64 3.76 -19.12
CA MET A 188 5.39 5.08 -19.72
C MET A 188 4.02 5.18 -20.41
N GLU A 189 3.56 4.11 -21.06
CA GLU A 189 2.30 4.13 -21.80
C GLU A 189 1.13 4.29 -20.83
N HIS A 190 1.09 3.47 -19.78
CA HIS A 190 0.01 3.49 -18.81
C HIS A 190 0.11 4.69 -17.86
N LEU A 191 1.31 5.23 -17.59
CA LEU A 191 1.44 6.51 -16.89
C LEU A 191 0.83 7.67 -17.69
N PHE A 192 1.00 7.68 -19.01
CA PHE A 192 0.41 8.72 -19.88
C PHE A 192 -1.13 8.66 -19.89
N TYR A 193 -1.72 7.47 -19.80
CA TYR A 193 -3.17 7.25 -19.83
C TYR A 193 -3.72 6.72 -18.50
N CYS A 194 -3.06 7.06 -17.38
CA CYS A 194 -3.47 6.56 -16.05
C CYS A 194 -4.89 6.96 -15.68
N ASP A 195 -5.36 8.11 -16.17
CA ASP A 195 -6.73 8.58 -16.02
C ASP A 195 -7.74 7.61 -16.65
N HIS A 196 -7.43 6.97 -17.76
CA HIS A 196 -8.35 6.00 -18.38
C HIS A 196 -8.48 4.74 -17.53
N ILE A 197 -7.37 4.21 -17.00
CA ILE A 197 -7.37 3.03 -16.11
C ILE A 197 -8.19 3.33 -14.86
N VAL A 198 -7.96 4.50 -14.25
CA VAL A 198 -8.65 4.91 -13.02
C VAL A 198 -10.13 5.19 -13.30
N GLU A 199 -10.46 5.89 -14.40
CA GLU A 199 -11.85 6.15 -14.78
C GLU A 199 -12.63 4.86 -14.99
N GLU A 200 -12.09 3.92 -15.76
CA GLU A 200 -12.73 2.64 -16.02
C GLU A 200 -12.87 1.82 -14.75
N TYR A 201 -11.86 1.82 -13.87
CA TYR A 201 -11.95 1.15 -12.57
C TYR A 201 -13.08 1.73 -11.73
N LEU A 202 -13.27 3.05 -11.74
CA LEU A 202 -14.28 3.73 -10.91
C LEU A 202 -15.71 3.64 -11.45
N GLN A 203 -15.93 3.10 -12.64
CA GLN A 203 -17.27 2.94 -13.21
C GLN A 203 -18.17 2.12 -12.28
N ASP A 204 -19.36 2.66 -11.99
CA ASP A 204 -20.38 2.04 -11.13
C ASP A 204 -19.91 1.72 -9.69
N ARG A 205 -18.88 2.42 -9.19
CA ARG A 205 -18.38 2.30 -7.82
C ARG A 205 -18.76 3.51 -6.98
N ASP A 206 -19.24 3.24 -5.78
CA ASP A 206 -19.46 4.25 -4.75
C ASP A 206 -18.30 4.20 -3.74
N LEU A 207 -17.26 4.99 -4.01
CA LEU A 207 -16.09 5.12 -3.14
C LEU A 207 -16.01 6.54 -2.60
N PRO A 208 -15.52 6.75 -1.38
CA PRO A 208 -15.33 8.10 -0.84
C PRO A 208 -14.15 8.84 -1.50
N TYR A 209 -13.18 8.10 -2.05
CA TYR A 209 -11.99 8.59 -2.75
C TYR A 209 -11.28 7.43 -3.47
N GLN A 210 -10.30 7.75 -4.31
CA GLN A 210 -9.36 6.77 -4.89
C GLN A 210 -7.92 7.27 -4.81
N ARG A 211 -7.01 6.41 -4.35
CA ARG A 211 -5.56 6.68 -4.38
C ARG A 211 -4.94 6.09 -5.64
N VAL A 212 -3.94 6.74 -6.21
CA VAL A 212 -3.29 6.31 -7.46
C VAL A 212 -1.79 6.42 -7.30
N PHE A 213 -1.07 5.31 -7.37
CA PHE A 213 0.36 5.28 -7.17
C PHE A 213 1.08 5.33 -8.51
N LEU A 214 1.85 6.40 -8.73
CA LEU A 214 2.69 6.58 -9.92
C LEU A 214 4.16 6.35 -9.57
N ALA A 215 4.79 5.38 -10.21
CA ALA A 215 6.21 5.12 -10.00
C ALA A 215 7.08 6.14 -10.75
N ARG A 216 8.15 6.61 -10.10
CA ARG A 216 9.17 7.46 -10.74
C ARG A 216 10.40 6.66 -11.16
N SER A 217 10.78 5.67 -10.35
CA SER A 217 12.03 4.92 -10.53
C SER A 217 12.06 4.10 -11.81
N ASP A 218 11.04 3.26 -12.05
CA ASP A 218 10.98 2.36 -13.20
C ASP A 218 10.93 3.10 -14.54
N PRO A 219 10.13 4.18 -14.70
CA PRO A 219 10.19 4.97 -15.92
C PRO A 219 11.56 5.63 -16.14
N ALA A 220 12.22 6.09 -15.07
CA ALA A 220 13.54 6.71 -15.20
C ALA A 220 14.57 5.69 -15.67
N LEU A 221 14.54 4.47 -15.12
CA LEU A 221 15.40 3.36 -15.53
C LEU A 221 15.18 2.97 -16.99
N ASN A 222 13.93 2.84 -17.41
CA ASN A 222 13.57 2.30 -18.73
C ASN A 222 13.59 3.35 -19.85
N TYR A 223 13.32 4.62 -19.54
CA TYR A 223 13.08 5.67 -20.55
C TYR A 223 13.87 6.96 -20.30
N GLY A 224 14.63 7.04 -19.20
CA GLY A 224 15.45 8.18 -18.83
C GLY A 224 14.73 9.18 -17.92
N MET A 225 15.51 9.84 -17.06
CA MET A 225 15.00 10.73 -16.00
C MET A 225 14.09 11.86 -16.51
N VAL A 226 14.41 12.49 -17.64
CA VAL A 226 13.62 13.61 -18.17
C VAL A 226 12.25 13.13 -18.68
N ALA A 227 12.21 11.97 -19.35
CA ALA A 227 10.96 11.38 -19.82
C ALA A 227 10.07 10.98 -18.63
N ALA A 228 10.67 10.36 -17.61
CA ALA A 228 9.99 9.99 -16.36
C ALA A 228 9.38 11.19 -15.64
N GLU A 229 10.08 12.32 -15.60
CA GLU A 229 9.59 13.54 -14.95
C GLU A 229 8.40 14.14 -15.71
N LEU A 230 8.50 14.24 -17.04
CA LEU A 230 7.45 14.79 -17.88
C LEU A 230 6.19 13.92 -17.87
N ILE A 231 6.35 12.60 -17.92
CA ILE A 231 5.22 11.67 -17.94
C ILE A 231 4.43 11.70 -16.64
N LEU A 232 5.11 11.79 -15.48
CA LEU A 232 4.45 11.94 -14.19
C LEU A 232 3.64 13.22 -14.11
N LYS A 233 4.17 14.35 -14.59
CA LYS A 233 3.43 15.62 -14.61
C LYS A 233 2.19 15.55 -15.49
N VAL A 234 2.29 14.88 -16.64
CA VAL A 234 1.13 14.66 -17.52
C VAL A 234 0.10 13.76 -16.83
N GLY A 235 0.54 12.67 -16.20
CA GLY A 235 -0.32 11.75 -15.45
C GLY A 235 -1.06 12.47 -14.31
N LEU A 236 -0.34 13.24 -13.49
CA LEU A 236 -0.93 14.04 -12.41
C LEU A 236 -1.97 15.06 -12.92
N LEU A 237 -1.67 15.77 -14.00
CA LEU A 237 -2.62 16.70 -14.61
C LEU A 237 -3.89 15.99 -15.11
N ARG A 238 -3.74 14.81 -15.70
CA ARG A 238 -4.86 14.01 -16.18
C ARG A 238 -5.71 13.46 -15.05
N LEU A 239 -5.09 12.96 -13.99
CA LEU A 239 -5.80 12.55 -12.77
C LEU A 239 -6.56 13.74 -12.15
N HIS A 240 -5.97 14.93 -12.10
CA HIS A 240 -6.70 16.11 -11.62
C HIS A 240 -7.92 16.44 -12.50
N ASN A 241 -7.79 16.38 -13.82
CA ASN A 241 -8.94 16.58 -14.71
C ASN A 241 -10.02 15.52 -14.53
N LEU A 242 -9.63 14.26 -14.25
CA LEU A 242 -10.55 13.17 -13.96
C LEU A 242 -11.27 13.38 -12.62
N GLU A 243 -10.56 13.80 -11.57
CA GLU A 243 -11.15 14.18 -10.28
C GLU A 243 -12.25 15.23 -10.46
N VAL A 244 -11.97 16.29 -11.23
CA VAL A 244 -12.95 17.34 -11.54
C VAL A 244 -14.13 16.79 -12.34
N LYS A 245 -13.87 15.91 -13.32
CA LYS A 245 -14.90 15.29 -14.17
C LYS A 245 -15.86 14.41 -13.36
N LEU A 246 -15.33 13.60 -12.44
CA LEU A 246 -16.11 12.65 -11.66
C LEU A 246 -16.71 13.26 -10.39
N GLY A 247 -16.14 14.36 -9.87
CA GLY A 247 -16.49 14.89 -8.56
C GLY A 247 -16.07 13.97 -7.41
N LEU A 248 -15.13 13.05 -7.67
CA LEU A 248 -14.60 12.08 -6.71
C LEU A 248 -13.15 12.45 -6.36
N PRO A 249 -12.79 12.59 -5.07
CA PRO A 249 -11.41 12.90 -4.68
C PRO A 249 -10.42 11.84 -5.17
N LEU A 250 -9.39 12.28 -5.87
CA LEU A 250 -8.27 11.43 -6.29
C LEU A 250 -7.00 11.86 -5.56
N TYR A 251 -6.29 10.90 -4.98
CA TYR A 251 -5.12 11.15 -4.13
C TYR A 251 -3.88 10.46 -4.71
N PRO A 252 -3.08 11.16 -5.54
CA PRO A 252 -1.88 10.59 -6.11
C PRO A 252 -0.79 10.31 -5.08
N ILE A 253 -0.11 9.18 -5.22
CA ILE A 253 1.08 8.78 -4.47
C ILE A 253 2.27 8.83 -5.44
N ILE A 254 3.38 9.46 -5.03
CA ILE A 254 4.62 9.50 -5.82
C ILE A 254 5.68 8.59 -5.19
N GLY A 255 6.09 7.57 -5.96
CA GLY A 255 7.18 6.66 -5.61
C GLY A 255 8.53 7.19 -6.06
N ALA A 256 9.25 7.84 -5.15
CA ALA A 256 10.52 8.49 -5.42
C ALA A 256 11.60 8.04 -4.42
N GLY A 257 12.77 7.66 -4.94
CA GLY A 257 13.96 7.36 -4.15
C GLY A 257 14.87 8.58 -3.97
N SER A 258 15.83 8.46 -3.05
CA SER A 258 16.69 9.57 -2.64
C SER A 258 17.73 9.98 -3.69
N ALA A 259 18.18 9.04 -4.52
CA ALA A 259 19.10 9.36 -5.62
C ALA A 259 18.41 10.24 -6.70
N PRO A 260 19.12 11.20 -7.32
CA PRO A 260 18.54 12.07 -8.35
C PRO A 260 17.87 11.31 -9.51
N PHE A 261 18.46 10.18 -9.91
CA PHE A 261 17.93 9.32 -10.95
C PHE A 261 16.63 8.59 -10.56
N ARG A 262 16.29 8.52 -9.27
CA ARG A 262 15.08 7.84 -8.76
C ARG A 262 14.04 8.77 -8.12
N GLY A 263 14.30 10.06 -8.03
CA GLY A 263 13.33 11.06 -7.58
C GLY A 263 13.95 12.24 -6.86
N HIS A 264 15.18 12.06 -6.37
CA HIS A 264 15.87 13.05 -5.53
C HIS A 264 15.09 13.41 -4.25
N LEU A 265 14.22 12.51 -3.78
CA LEU A 265 13.48 12.72 -2.54
C LEU A 265 14.34 12.27 -1.37
N GLY A 266 15.09 13.20 -0.80
CA GLY A 266 15.95 13.00 0.37
C GLY A 266 15.80 14.15 1.36
N PRO A 267 16.22 14.00 2.63
CA PRO A 267 16.06 15.04 3.68
C PRO A 267 16.60 16.42 3.26
N THR A 268 17.67 16.46 2.49
CA THR A 268 18.31 17.70 2.02
C THR A 268 17.62 18.35 0.80
N ASN A 269 16.61 17.72 0.22
CA ASN A 269 15.93 18.18 -0.99
C ASN A 269 14.38 18.12 -0.90
N VAL A 270 13.82 17.85 0.28
CA VAL A 270 12.36 17.66 0.50
C VAL A 270 11.53 18.79 -0.09
N GLU A 271 11.84 20.04 0.25
CA GLU A 271 11.07 21.22 -0.22
C GLU A 271 10.96 21.28 -1.75
N ARG A 272 12.06 20.97 -2.44
CA ARG A 272 12.09 20.94 -3.90
C ARG A 272 11.27 19.77 -4.44
N SER A 273 11.39 18.59 -3.84
CA SER A 273 10.62 17.41 -4.25
C SER A 273 9.11 17.62 -4.07
N LEU A 274 8.69 18.29 -2.99
CA LEU A 274 7.28 18.65 -2.77
C LEU A 274 6.80 19.67 -3.82
N ALA A 275 7.61 20.69 -4.11
CA ALA A 275 7.28 21.68 -5.13
C ALA A 275 7.23 21.10 -6.57
N GLU A 276 7.93 19.99 -6.82
CA GLU A 276 7.94 19.31 -8.12
C GLU A 276 6.60 18.64 -8.43
N TYR A 277 5.88 18.17 -7.40
CA TYR A 277 4.60 17.45 -7.52
C TYR A 277 3.52 18.03 -6.58
N PRO A 278 3.04 19.26 -6.82
CA PRO A 278 2.14 19.96 -5.90
C PRO A 278 0.74 19.30 -5.75
N SER A 279 0.37 18.43 -6.69
CA SER A 279 -0.87 17.65 -6.65
C SER A 279 -0.72 16.27 -6.02
N ALA A 280 0.50 15.86 -5.65
CA ALA A 280 0.71 14.60 -4.95
C ALA A 280 0.23 14.71 -3.50
N GLN A 281 -0.52 13.71 -3.07
CA GLN A 281 -1.06 13.64 -1.72
C GLN A 281 -0.12 12.89 -0.78
N THR A 282 0.52 11.82 -1.27
CA THR A 282 1.42 10.97 -0.49
C THR A 282 2.77 10.86 -1.19
N PHE A 283 3.85 10.91 -0.42
CA PHE A 283 5.21 10.64 -0.91
C PHE A 283 5.78 9.41 -0.23
N THR A 284 6.52 8.59 -0.99
CA THR A 284 7.25 7.46 -0.40
C THR A 284 8.52 7.92 0.28
N VAL A 285 8.77 7.44 1.49
CA VAL A 285 10.06 7.51 2.19
C VAL A 285 10.71 6.13 2.08
N GLN A 286 11.75 6.03 1.25
CA GLN A 286 12.48 4.78 1.00
C GLN A 286 13.60 4.58 2.03
N SER A 287 14.22 3.40 2.05
CA SER A 287 15.21 3.03 3.06
C SER A 287 16.43 3.95 3.07
N ALA A 288 16.91 4.39 1.90
CA ALA A 288 18.01 5.36 1.85
C ALA A 288 17.68 6.66 2.60
N PHE A 289 16.45 7.16 2.46
CA PHE A 289 15.99 8.35 3.20
C PHE A 289 16.06 8.12 4.72
N LYS A 290 15.66 6.93 5.18
CA LYS A 290 15.58 6.58 6.60
C LYS A 290 16.96 6.34 7.24
N TYR A 291 17.90 5.77 6.48
CA TYR A 291 19.10 5.16 7.07
C TYR A 291 20.43 5.80 6.66
N ASP A 292 20.50 6.51 5.53
CA ASP A 292 21.78 7.03 5.02
C ASP A 292 21.98 8.54 5.23
N TYR A 293 21.02 9.21 5.86
CA TYR A 293 21.08 10.65 6.14
C TYR A 293 21.14 10.88 7.65
N ASP A 294 22.16 11.64 8.08
CA ASP A 294 22.39 12.07 9.47
C ASP A 294 21.62 13.36 9.83
#